data_AF-A0A8X8WK99-F1
#
_entry.id   AF-A0A8X8WK99-F1
#
_cell.length_a   1.000
_cell.length_b   1.000
_cell.length_c   1.000
_cell.angle_alpha   90.00
_cell.angle_beta   90.00
_cell.angle_gamma   90.00
#
_symmetry.space_group_name_H-M   'P 1'
#
loop_
_entity.id
_entity.type
_entity.pdbx_description
1 polymer ?
#
loop_
_entity_poly.entity_id
_entity_poly.type
_entity_poly.pdbx_seq_one_letter_code
_entity_poly.pdbx_strand_id
1 'polypeptide(L)'
;MSPRLTIGCGYDQLPGASDHPLDGVFGLGRGKSSIVSQLRDQGVVKNIFGHCIGGQGGFLFLGDVYDPSRITWTPMSRDHTKHYAAGSAELRFGGRSTGFKNLDVIFDSGSSYSYFTSQIYHALLTLIHKELSGKSLKEATDDHTLPFCWRGKKPFKSTRDVRKYFKSLAFSFSSGWRSKSQFEIPPEGYLIISSKGNACLGILNGTDVGLNNVNMIGDISMQDKLLVYDNEKQSIGWAAANCEQHLRSSSM
;
A
#
# COMPACT_ATOMS: atom_id res chain seq x y z
N MET A 1 4.82 -25.21 23.01
CA MET A 1 3.75 -25.62 22.08
C MET A 1 4.33 -25.61 20.68
N SER A 2 4.08 -26.63 19.86
CA SER A 2 4.63 -26.75 18.50
C SER A 2 3.47 -26.86 17.50
N PRO A 3 3.01 -25.74 16.91
CA PRO A 3 1.87 -25.76 16.01
C PRO A 3 2.18 -26.54 14.73
N ARG A 4 1.19 -27.26 14.21
CA ARG A 4 1.29 -27.98 12.93
C ARG A 4 0.72 -27.11 11.84
N LEU A 5 1.52 -26.79 10.83
CA LEU A 5 1.12 -25.95 9.71
C LEU A 5 1.14 -26.75 8.42
N THR A 6 0.08 -26.60 7.63
CA THR A 6 0.01 -27.06 6.25
C THR A 6 0.51 -25.94 5.35
N ILE A 7 1.56 -26.23 4.59
CA ILE A 7 2.14 -25.32 3.60
C ILE A 7 2.09 -26.02 2.24
N GLY A 8 1.81 -25.27 1.18
CA GLY A 8 1.84 -25.81 -0.18
C GLY A 8 3.27 -25.96 -0.68
N CYS A 9 3.55 -27.04 -1.41
CA CYS A 9 4.82 -27.20 -2.13
C CYS A 9 4.70 -26.55 -3.51
N GLY A 10 5.63 -25.65 -3.84
CA GLY A 10 5.80 -25.12 -5.19
C GLY A 10 6.79 -25.97 -5.97
N TYR A 11 6.44 -26.37 -7.19
CA TYR A 11 7.32 -27.07 -8.12
C TYR A 11 7.51 -26.21 -9.38
N ASP A 12 8.62 -26.41 -10.09
CA ASP A 12 8.88 -25.77 -11.39
C ASP A 12 8.76 -24.24 -11.37
N GLN A 13 9.43 -23.59 -10.39
CA GLN A 13 9.45 -22.12 -10.32
C GLN A 13 10.14 -21.57 -11.56
N LEU A 14 9.36 -20.96 -12.45
CA LEU A 14 9.90 -20.19 -13.56
C LEU A 14 10.39 -18.86 -12.99
N PRO A 15 11.68 -18.52 -13.13
CA PRO A 15 12.17 -17.22 -12.69
C PRO A 15 11.39 -16.14 -13.43
N GLY A 16 10.82 -15.20 -12.67
CA GLY A 16 10.20 -14.01 -13.23
C GLY A 16 11.24 -13.10 -13.88
N ALA A 17 10.80 -11.93 -14.36
CA ALA A 17 11.69 -10.92 -14.94
C ALA A 17 12.68 -10.29 -13.93
N SER A 18 12.59 -10.63 -12.64
CA SER A 18 13.42 -10.12 -11.56
C SER A 18 14.26 -11.23 -10.92
N ASP A 19 15.57 -10.98 -10.80
CA ASP A 19 16.57 -11.83 -10.12
C ASP A 19 16.41 -11.72 -8.59
N HIS A 20 15.28 -12.19 -8.05
CA HIS A 20 15.11 -12.35 -6.62
C HIS A 20 15.15 -13.85 -6.28
N PRO A 21 16.12 -14.31 -5.45
CA PRO A 21 16.11 -15.69 -4.96
C PRO A 21 14.97 -15.82 -3.94
N LEU A 22 13.77 -16.10 -4.45
CA LEU A 22 12.58 -16.36 -3.65
C LEU A 22 12.27 -17.86 -3.76
N ASP A 23 12.49 -18.60 -2.67
CA ASP A 23 12.13 -20.03 -2.60
C ASP A 23 10.64 -20.27 -2.30
N GLY A 24 9.84 -19.20 -2.23
CA GLY A 24 8.40 -19.29 -2.02
C GLY A 24 7.74 -17.96 -1.64
N VAL A 25 6.44 -18.05 -1.34
CA VAL A 25 5.60 -16.90 -0.95
C VAL A 25 4.97 -17.17 0.41
N PHE A 26 5.09 -16.21 1.31
CA PHE A 26 4.44 -16.25 2.62
C PHE A 26 3.02 -15.67 2.55
N GLY A 27 2.05 -16.51 2.19
CA GLY A 27 0.67 -16.10 1.95
C GLY A 27 -0.11 -15.70 3.21
N LEU A 28 -0.52 -14.43 3.29
CA LEU A 28 -1.28 -13.85 4.42
C LEU A 28 -2.79 -13.68 4.14
N GLY A 29 -3.29 -14.28 3.04
CA GLY A 29 -4.68 -14.14 2.59
C GLY A 29 -5.75 -14.54 3.62
N ARG A 30 -7.02 -14.29 3.28
CA ARG A 30 -8.18 -14.51 4.17
C ARG A 30 -8.67 -15.97 4.22
N GLY A 31 -8.00 -16.87 3.50
CA GLY A 31 -8.38 -18.28 3.40
C GLY A 31 -7.95 -19.09 4.63
N LYS A 32 -8.61 -20.23 4.87
CA LYS A 32 -8.29 -21.14 5.98
C LYS A 32 -6.87 -21.70 5.93
N SER A 33 -6.27 -21.76 4.75
CA SER A 33 -4.88 -22.18 4.56
C SER A 33 -3.86 -21.10 4.91
N SER A 34 -4.27 -19.85 5.19
CA SER A 34 -3.31 -18.84 5.63
C SER A 34 -2.74 -19.19 6.99
N ILE A 35 -1.46 -18.88 7.20
CA ILE A 35 -0.77 -19.24 8.45
C ILE A 35 -1.46 -18.66 9.68
N VAL A 36 -2.00 -17.44 9.58
CA VAL A 36 -2.72 -16.75 10.66
C VAL A 36 -3.98 -17.52 11.05
N SER A 37 -4.74 -17.99 10.05
CA SER A 37 -5.94 -18.81 10.29
C SER A 37 -5.58 -20.15 10.92
N GLN A 38 -4.54 -20.83 10.42
CA GLN A 38 -4.10 -22.13 10.94
C GLN A 38 -3.59 -22.05 12.39
N LEU A 39 -2.87 -20.99 12.74
CA LEU A 39 -2.41 -20.75 14.10
C LEU A 39 -3.57 -20.41 15.04
N ARG A 40 -4.55 -19.62 14.57
CA ARG A 40 -5.76 -19.33 15.33
C ARG A 40 -6.60 -20.57 15.60
N ASP A 41 -6.75 -21.46 14.63
CA ASP A 41 -7.54 -22.70 14.80
C ASP A 41 -6.88 -23.67 15.80
N GLN A 42 -5.58 -23.50 16.08
CA GLN A 42 -4.85 -24.20 17.14
C GLN A 42 -4.79 -23.42 18.46
N GLY A 43 -5.39 -22.23 18.55
CA GLY A 43 -5.43 -21.41 19.76
C GLY A 43 -4.10 -20.70 20.09
N VAL A 44 -3.20 -20.53 19.12
CA VAL A 44 -1.88 -19.92 19.35
C VAL A 44 -1.94 -18.38 19.35
N VAL A 45 -2.66 -17.80 18.38
CA VAL A 45 -2.83 -16.35 18.22
C VAL A 45 -4.27 -16.04 17.83
N LYS A 46 -4.69 -14.79 18.00
CA LYS A 46 -5.91 -14.28 17.36
C LYS A 46 -5.77 -14.28 15.84
N ASN A 47 -6.88 -14.30 15.10
CA ASN A 47 -6.83 -14.20 13.64
C ASN A 47 -6.58 -12.74 13.20
N ILE A 48 -5.41 -12.24 13.56
CA ILE A 48 -4.97 -10.87 13.33
C ILE A 48 -3.52 -10.94 12.89
N PHE A 49 -3.13 -10.08 11.95
CA PHE A 49 -1.73 -9.87 11.63
C PHE A 49 -1.53 -8.42 11.20
N GLY A 50 -0.28 -8.01 11.12
CA GLY A 50 0.05 -6.71 10.58
C GLY A 50 1.50 -6.63 10.16
N HIS A 51 1.79 -5.64 9.35
CA HIS A 51 3.13 -5.39 8.83
C HIS A 51 3.44 -3.91 8.86
N CYS A 52 4.73 -3.60 8.82
CA CYS A 52 5.25 -2.25 8.66
C CYS A 52 6.43 -2.34 7.70
N ILE A 53 6.27 -1.75 6.52
CA ILE A 53 7.27 -1.77 5.46
C ILE A 53 8.08 -0.47 5.56
N GLY A 54 9.39 -0.60 5.77
CA GLY A 54 10.35 0.50 5.77
C GLY A 54 11.15 0.58 4.47
N GLY A 55 12.06 1.55 4.39
CA GLY A 55 12.93 1.71 3.22
C GLY A 55 14.12 0.75 3.21
N GLN A 56 14.53 0.23 4.38
CA GLN A 56 15.68 -0.68 4.52
C GLN A 56 15.32 -2.00 5.20
N GLY A 57 14.05 -2.21 5.52
CA GLY A 57 13.58 -3.38 6.24
C GLY A 57 12.13 -3.21 6.65
N GLY A 58 11.77 -3.82 7.77
CA GLY A 58 10.41 -3.77 8.28
C GLY A 58 10.15 -4.91 9.24
N PHE A 59 8.89 -5.09 9.61
CA PHE A 59 8.48 -6.22 10.42
C PHE A 59 7.09 -6.71 10.04
N LEU A 60 6.86 -7.99 10.31
CA LEU A 60 5.57 -8.67 10.24
C LEU A 60 5.30 -9.25 11.62
N PHE A 61 4.06 -9.17 12.09
CA PHE A 61 3.63 -9.82 13.31
C PHE A 61 2.31 -10.57 13.11
N LEU A 62 2.14 -11.62 13.92
CA LEU A 62 0.91 -12.42 13.98
C LEU A 62 0.32 -12.27 15.39
N GLY A 63 -0.99 -12.09 15.49
CA GLY A 63 -1.71 -11.79 16.73
C GLY A 63 -1.85 -10.29 17.03
N ASP A 64 -2.24 -9.98 18.26
CA ASP A 64 -2.62 -8.64 18.75
C ASP A 64 -1.49 -7.95 19.54
N VAL A 65 -0.33 -7.81 18.92
CA VAL A 65 0.89 -7.25 19.56
C VAL A 65 1.11 -5.75 19.29
N TYR A 66 0.05 -5.00 18.99
CA TYR A 66 0.09 -3.57 18.65
C TYR A 66 -0.77 -2.74 19.61
N ASP A 67 -0.52 -1.43 19.68
CA ASP A 67 -1.35 -0.48 20.44
C ASP A 67 -2.57 -0.06 19.61
N PRO A 68 -3.80 -0.55 19.92
CA PRO A 68 -4.98 -0.28 19.12
C PRO A 68 -5.44 1.19 19.18
N SER A 69 -5.01 1.96 20.20
CA SER A 69 -5.44 3.34 20.41
C SER A 69 -4.92 4.32 19.34
N ARG A 70 -3.86 3.92 18.62
CA ARG A 70 -3.22 4.73 17.56
C ARG A 70 -3.70 4.37 16.16
N ILE A 71 -4.49 3.30 16.02
CA ILE A 71 -4.88 2.76 14.73
C ILE A 71 -6.18 3.41 14.25
N THR A 72 -6.15 3.92 13.02
CA THR A 72 -7.36 4.32 12.29
C THR A 72 -7.92 3.11 11.59
N TRP A 73 -9.20 2.79 11.82
CA TRP A 73 -9.84 1.60 11.29
C TRP A 73 -10.85 1.89 10.18
N THR A 74 -11.00 0.94 9.27
CA THR A 74 -12.10 0.87 8.31
C THR A 74 -12.60 -0.57 8.19
N PRO A 75 -13.92 -0.80 7.99
CA PRO A 75 -14.43 -2.12 7.67
C PRO A 75 -13.83 -2.67 6.37
N MET A 76 -13.58 -3.98 6.32
CA MET A 76 -13.26 -4.68 5.08
C MET A 76 -14.48 -4.71 4.16
N SER A 77 -14.24 -4.68 2.85
CA SER A 77 -15.29 -4.87 1.86
C SER A 77 -15.89 -6.28 1.96
N ARG A 78 -17.22 -6.35 1.80
CA ARG A 78 -17.96 -7.61 1.72
C ARG A 78 -17.96 -8.20 0.30
N ASP A 79 -17.73 -7.36 -0.71
CA ASP A 79 -17.79 -7.75 -2.12
C ASP A 79 -16.46 -8.39 -2.56
N HIS A 80 -15.36 -8.05 -1.90
CA HIS A 80 -14.01 -8.54 -2.20
C HIS A 80 -13.50 -9.46 -1.09
N THR A 81 -13.97 -10.71 -1.07
CA THR A 81 -13.66 -11.68 0.00
C THR A 81 -12.31 -12.38 -0.15
N LYS A 82 -11.76 -12.42 -1.37
CA LYS A 82 -10.47 -13.07 -1.66
C LYS A 82 -9.25 -12.22 -1.29
N HIS A 83 -9.43 -10.91 -1.22
CA HIS A 83 -8.38 -9.94 -0.95
C HIS A 83 -8.67 -9.13 0.32
N TYR A 84 -7.65 -8.45 0.84
CA TYR A 84 -7.85 -7.42 1.85
C TYR A 84 -8.24 -6.12 1.17
N ALA A 85 -9.54 -5.97 0.96
CA ALA A 85 -10.13 -4.73 0.46
C ALA A 85 -10.73 -3.94 1.62
N ALA A 86 -10.47 -2.63 1.66
CA ALA A 86 -11.26 -1.73 2.50
C ALA A 86 -12.59 -1.40 1.81
N GLY A 87 -13.55 -0.88 2.57
CA GLY A 87 -14.85 -0.44 2.03
C GLY A 87 -14.74 0.65 0.94
N SER A 88 -15.90 1.12 0.47
CA SER A 88 -16.00 2.15 -0.57
C SER A 88 -15.23 3.43 -0.20
N ALA A 89 -14.34 3.87 -1.09
CA ALA A 89 -13.53 5.08 -0.91
C ALA A 89 -13.88 6.22 -1.87
N GLU A 90 -13.52 7.42 -1.42
CA GLU A 90 -13.40 8.64 -2.22
C GLU A 90 -11.93 9.01 -2.37
N LEU A 91 -11.46 9.27 -3.59
CA LEU A 91 -10.12 9.81 -3.81
C LEU A 91 -10.06 11.28 -3.37
N ARG A 92 -8.98 11.65 -2.68
CA ARG A 92 -8.65 13.02 -2.32
C ARG A 92 -7.27 13.38 -2.82
N PHE A 93 -7.09 14.63 -3.23
CA PHE A 93 -5.83 15.17 -3.73
C PHE A 93 -5.54 16.51 -3.03
N GLY A 94 -4.39 16.61 -2.35
CA GLY A 94 -4.01 17.78 -1.56
C GLY A 94 -5.06 18.18 -0.52
N GLY A 95 -5.66 17.19 0.14
CA GLY A 95 -6.70 17.39 1.15
C GLY A 95 -8.08 17.74 0.59
N ARG A 96 -8.27 17.84 -0.73
CA ARG A 96 -9.55 18.16 -1.38
C ARG A 96 -10.18 16.93 -2.02
N SER A 97 -11.52 16.87 -2.02
CA SER A 97 -12.26 15.85 -2.77
C SER A 97 -11.99 16.00 -4.26
N THR A 98 -11.83 14.88 -4.98
CA THR A 98 -11.73 14.84 -6.44
C THR A 98 -13.07 14.53 -7.11
N GLY A 99 -14.09 14.13 -6.33
CA GLY A 99 -15.38 13.66 -6.84
C GLY A 99 -15.43 12.18 -7.23
N PHE A 100 -14.28 11.50 -7.37
CA PHE A 100 -14.23 10.06 -7.61
C PHE A 100 -14.55 9.30 -6.33
N LYS A 101 -15.71 8.62 -6.32
CA LYS A 101 -16.27 7.88 -5.18
C LYS A 101 -16.56 6.44 -5.58
N ASN A 102 -16.93 5.61 -4.61
CA ASN A 102 -17.25 4.20 -4.83
C ASN A 102 -16.08 3.43 -5.40
N LEU A 103 -14.87 3.78 -4.93
CA LEU A 103 -13.64 3.13 -5.34
C LEU A 103 -13.40 1.90 -4.47
N ASP A 104 -13.22 0.76 -5.12
CA ASP A 104 -12.70 -0.44 -4.48
C ASP A 104 -11.19 -0.30 -4.31
N VAL A 105 -10.72 -0.49 -3.08
CA VAL A 105 -9.31 -0.35 -2.71
C VAL A 105 -8.81 -1.63 -2.06
N ILE A 106 -7.83 -2.28 -2.70
CA ILE A 106 -7.17 -3.50 -2.22
C ILE A 106 -5.77 -3.13 -1.71
N PHE A 107 -5.37 -3.72 -0.59
CA PHE A 107 -3.99 -3.64 -0.09
C PHE A 107 -3.26 -4.92 -0.48
N ASP A 108 -2.16 -4.78 -1.21
CA ASP A 108 -1.37 -5.90 -1.72
C ASP A 108 0.12 -5.69 -1.47
N SER A 109 0.68 -6.45 -0.53
CA SER A 109 2.12 -6.42 -0.24
C SER A 109 2.96 -7.25 -1.21
N GLY A 110 2.35 -7.85 -2.23
CA GLY A 110 3.05 -8.53 -3.32
C GLY A 110 3.42 -7.60 -4.48
N SER A 111 2.94 -6.35 -4.46
CA SER A 111 3.12 -5.38 -5.54
C SER A 111 4.01 -4.23 -5.10
N SER A 112 5.15 -4.02 -5.77
CA SER A 112 6.08 -2.94 -5.42
C SER A 112 5.48 -1.54 -5.63
N TYR A 113 4.74 -1.36 -6.73
CA TYR A 113 4.05 -0.12 -7.08
C TYR A 113 2.55 -0.23 -6.83
N SER A 114 1.86 0.91 -6.78
CA SER A 114 0.40 0.93 -6.73
C SER A 114 -0.19 0.95 -8.13
N TYR A 115 -1.38 0.40 -8.30
CA TYR A 115 -2.05 0.30 -9.60
C TYR A 115 -3.48 0.80 -9.49
N PHE A 116 -3.83 1.85 -10.22
CA PHE A 116 -5.18 2.41 -10.20
C PHE A 116 -5.94 2.06 -11.46
N THR A 117 -7.26 2.02 -11.38
CA THR A 117 -8.08 1.82 -12.58
C THR A 117 -7.78 2.93 -13.59
N SER A 118 -7.89 2.65 -14.89
CA SER A 118 -7.52 3.59 -15.95
C SER A 118 -8.17 4.99 -15.76
N GLN A 119 -9.45 5.04 -15.36
CA GLN A 119 -10.13 6.29 -15.06
C GLN A 119 -9.44 7.09 -13.96
N ILE A 120 -9.09 6.43 -12.84
CA ILE A 120 -8.49 7.07 -11.68
C ILE A 120 -7.04 7.46 -11.95
N TYR A 121 -6.30 6.61 -12.66
CA TYR A 121 -4.94 6.88 -13.11
C TYR A 121 -4.85 8.15 -13.97
N HIS A 122 -5.68 8.25 -15.03
CA HIS A 122 -5.67 9.43 -15.90
C HIS A 122 -6.18 10.71 -15.20
N ALA A 123 -7.16 10.58 -14.31
CA ALA A 123 -7.61 11.68 -13.48
C ALA A 123 -6.49 12.19 -12.55
N LEU A 124 -5.74 11.28 -11.93
CA LEU A 124 -4.60 11.60 -11.09
C LEU A 124 -3.50 12.32 -11.88
N LEU A 125 -3.13 11.82 -13.07
CA LEU A 125 -2.16 12.48 -13.95
C LEU A 125 -2.59 13.90 -14.29
N THR A 126 -3.87 14.11 -14.61
CA THR A 126 -4.42 15.44 -14.88
C THR A 126 -4.27 16.38 -13.67
N LEU A 127 -4.54 15.89 -12.46
CA LEU A 127 -4.38 16.65 -11.21
C LEU A 127 -2.91 17.00 -10.94
N ILE A 128 -2.00 16.05 -11.16
CA ILE A 128 -0.54 16.26 -11.02
C ILE A 128 -0.06 17.29 -12.04
N HIS A 129 -0.40 17.15 -13.32
CA HIS A 129 -0.02 18.12 -14.37
C HIS A 129 -0.52 19.52 -14.05
N LYS A 130 -1.77 19.64 -13.58
CA LYS A 130 -2.32 20.92 -13.12
C LYS A 130 -1.56 21.48 -11.91
N GLU A 131 -1.18 20.63 -10.95
CA GLU A 131 -0.36 21.03 -9.82
C GLU A 131 1.03 21.53 -10.25
N LEU A 132 1.66 20.85 -11.19
CA LEU A 132 3.01 21.17 -11.65
C LEU A 132 3.06 22.35 -12.61
N SER A 133 1.93 22.77 -13.17
CA SER A 133 1.84 23.95 -14.02
C SER A 133 2.37 25.19 -13.29
N GLY A 134 3.31 25.89 -13.91
CA GLY A 134 3.98 27.06 -13.34
C GLY A 134 5.08 26.75 -12.31
N LYS A 135 5.29 25.48 -11.94
CA LYS A 135 6.44 25.06 -11.11
C LYS A 135 7.69 24.86 -11.97
N SER A 136 8.85 24.89 -11.35
CA SER A 136 10.15 24.70 -12.03
C SER A 136 10.48 23.22 -12.30
N LEU A 137 9.47 22.41 -12.65
CA LEU A 137 9.61 21.01 -13.03
C LEU A 137 9.23 20.84 -14.50
N LYS A 138 9.93 19.96 -15.22
CA LYS A 138 9.59 19.58 -16.60
C LYS A 138 9.46 18.08 -16.69
N GLU A 139 8.55 17.60 -17.51
CA GLU A 139 8.47 16.17 -17.82
C GLU A 139 9.78 15.68 -18.44
N ALA A 140 10.24 14.52 -17.99
CA ALA A 140 11.47 13.89 -18.38
C ALA A 140 11.18 12.74 -19.36
N THR A 141 10.83 13.11 -20.60
CA THR A 141 10.43 12.17 -21.67
C THR A 141 11.54 11.22 -22.13
N ASP A 142 12.79 11.44 -21.69
CA ASP A 142 13.96 10.60 -21.95
C ASP A 142 14.25 9.64 -20.78
N ASP A 143 13.47 9.68 -19.69
CA ASP A 143 13.61 8.79 -18.55
C ASP A 143 12.48 7.76 -18.56
N HIS A 144 12.83 6.52 -18.90
CA HIS A 144 11.89 5.41 -19.00
C HIS A 144 11.86 4.53 -17.74
N THR A 145 12.35 5.05 -16.60
CA THR A 145 12.31 4.31 -15.32
C THR A 145 10.88 3.95 -14.93
N LEU A 146 9.94 4.90 -15.08
CA LEU A 146 8.49 4.69 -15.00
C LEU A 146 7.82 5.54 -16.08
N PRO A 147 6.53 5.31 -16.41
CA PRO A 147 5.86 5.98 -17.52
C PRO A 147 5.87 7.51 -17.44
N PHE A 148 5.84 8.07 -16.23
CA PHE A 148 5.87 9.52 -16.01
C PHE A 148 6.95 9.88 -14.99
N CYS A 149 7.89 10.72 -15.44
CA CYS A 149 8.97 11.26 -14.62
C CYS A 149 9.08 12.77 -14.82
N TRP A 150 9.49 13.50 -13.79
CA TRP A 150 9.72 14.95 -13.82
C TRP A 150 11.12 15.30 -13.33
N ARG A 151 11.79 16.18 -14.07
CA ARG A 151 13.11 16.70 -13.75
C ARG A 151 13.05 18.12 -13.20
N GLY A 152 13.86 18.39 -12.19
CA GLY A 152 14.11 19.73 -11.67
C GLY A 152 15.25 20.45 -12.41
N LYS A 153 15.62 21.62 -11.91
CA LYS A 153 16.83 22.35 -12.36
C LYS A 153 18.13 21.60 -12.02
N LYS A 154 18.10 20.82 -10.94
CA LYS A 154 19.19 19.95 -10.49
C LYS A 154 18.61 18.55 -10.24
N PRO A 155 19.41 17.48 -10.40
CA PRO A 155 18.98 16.13 -10.05
C PRO A 155 18.55 16.04 -8.58
N PHE A 156 17.43 15.37 -8.33
CA PHE A 156 16.96 15.05 -6.98
C PHE A 156 17.80 13.92 -6.40
N LYS A 157 18.03 13.94 -5.09
CA LYS A 157 18.75 12.89 -4.35
C LYS A 157 17.79 12.01 -3.55
N SER A 158 16.66 12.55 -3.15
CA SER A 158 15.64 11.83 -2.38
C SER A 158 14.24 12.36 -2.68
N THR A 159 13.22 11.56 -2.36
CA THR A 159 11.80 11.95 -2.45
C THR A 159 11.48 13.18 -1.57
N ARG A 160 12.25 13.42 -0.50
CA ARG A 160 12.13 14.62 0.33
C ARG A 160 12.40 15.91 -0.45
N ASP A 161 13.29 15.87 -1.44
CA ASP A 161 13.63 17.06 -2.26
C ASP A 161 12.45 17.53 -3.11
N VAL A 162 11.54 16.61 -3.45
CA VAL A 162 10.39 16.88 -4.30
C VAL A 162 9.08 17.11 -3.56
N ARG A 163 9.02 16.80 -2.26
CA ARG A 163 7.81 16.95 -1.43
C ARG A 163 7.13 18.32 -1.55
N LYS A 164 7.90 19.40 -1.70
CA LYS A 164 7.36 20.77 -1.87
C LYS A 164 6.62 21.01 -3.19
N TYR A 165 6.83 20.15 -4.19
CA TYR A 165 6.23 20.27 -5.52
C TYR A 165 4.99 19.40 -5.71
N PHE A 166 4.75 18.42 -4.85
CA PHE A 166 3.69 17.43 -5.02
C PHE A 166 2.80 17.35 -3.77
N LYS A 167 1.49 17.21 -3.97
CA LYS A 167 0.50 17.09 -2.89
C LYS A 167 0.26 15.64 -2.46
N SER A 168 -0.07 15.40 -1.19
CA SER A 168 -0.53 14.08 -0.75
C SER A 168 -1.80 13.62 -1.47
N LEU A 169 -1.91 12.31 -1.68
CA LEU A 169 -3.14 11.62 -2.05
C LEU A 169 -3.79 11.06 -0.80
N ALA A 170 -5.10 10.81 -0.81
CA ALA A 170 -5.70 9.97 0.21
C ALA A 170 -6.91 9.22 -0.33
N PHE A 171 -7.11 8.00 0.16
CA PHE A 171 -8.41 7.33 0.06
C PHE A 171 -9.19 7.59 1.34
N SER A 172 -10.35 8.22 1.19
CA SER A 172 -11.24 8.53 2.29
C SER A 172 -12.39 7.52 2.29
N PHE A 173 -12.45 6.71 3.35
CA PHE A 173 -13.44 5.66 3.51
C PHE A 173 -14.60 6.18 4.36
N SER A 174 -15.82 5.77 4.00
CA SER A 174 -17.00 6.03 4.82
C SER A 174 -17.13 4.97 5.91
N SER A 175 -16.95 5.37 7.17
CA SER A 175 -17.14 4.51 8.35
C SER A 175 -18.47 4.80 9.07
N GLY A 176 -19.58 4.80 8.33
CA GLY A 176 -20.90 5.11 8.90
C GLY A 176 -21.01 6.55 9.42
N TRP A 177 -21.66 6.75 10.58
CA TRP A 177 -21.95 8.08 11.18
C TRP A 177 -20.77 8.76 11.90
N ARG A 178 -19.61 8.10 12.05
CA ARG A 178 -18.46 8.66 12.76
C ARG A 178 -17.28 8.80 11.80
N SER A 179 -16.80 10.04 11.67
CA SER A 179 -15.56 10.51 11.02
C SER A 179 -14.97 9.65 9.90
N LYS A 180 -14.87 10.20 8.68
CA LYS A 180 -14.19 9.54 7.55
C LYS A 180 -12.76 9.11 7.92
N SER A 181 -12.46 7.81 7.86
CA SER A 181 -11.09 7.31 7.96
C SER A 181 -10.35 7.63 6.65
N GLN A 182 -9.09 8.05 6.76
CA GLN A 182 -8.29 8.44 5.60
C GLN A 182 -6.98 7.66 5.59
N PHE A 183 -6.72 6.97 4.48
CA PHE A 183 -5.42 6.41 4.17
C PHE A 183 -4.66 7.43 3.32
N GLU A 184 -3.82 8.24 3.96
CA GLU A 184 -3.01 9.27 3.29
C GLU A 184 -1.72 8.68 2.71
N ILE A 185 -1.44 9.01 1.45
CA ILE A 185 -0.23 8.63 0.72
C ILE A 185 0.54 9.94 0.42
N PRO A 186 1.61 10.23 1.18
CA PRO A 186 2.42 11.42 0.93
C PRO A 186 3.23 11.27 -0.38
N PRO A 187 3.87 12.33 -0.91
CA PRO A 187 4.73 12.23 -2.09
C PRO A 187 5.77 11.11 -2.02
N GLU A 188 6.34 10.85 -0.85
CA GLU A 188 7.28 9.75 -0.61
C GLU A 188 6.65 8.37 -0.82
N GLY A 189 5.32 8.25 -0.66
CA GLY A 189 4.57 7.00 -0.84
C GLY A 189 4.04 6.78 -2.26
N TYR A 190 4.32 7.67 -3.22
CA TYR A 190 3.96 7.45 -4.62
C TYR A 190 5.00 7.95 -5.63
N LEU A 191 6.16 8.44 -5.19
CA LEU A 191 7.26 8.86 -6.04
C LEU A 191 8.52 8.06 -5.72
N ILE A 192 9.29 7.72 -6.75
CA ILE A 192 10.68 7.27 -6.61
C ILE A 192 11.62 8.26 -7.28
N ILE A 193 12.90 8.23 -6.91
CA ILE A 193 13.94 8.97 -7.64
C ILE A 193 14.69 8.00 -8.54
N SER A 194 14.68 8.25 -9.85
CA SER A 194 15.41 7.44 -10.82
C SER A 194 16.93 7.61 -10.69
N SER A 195 17.69 6.73 -11.34
CA SER A 195 19.15 6.85 -11.43
C SER A 195 19.62 8.15 -12.13
N LYS A 196 18.74 8.76 -12.94
CA LYS A 196 18.97 10.07 -13.56
C LYS A 196 18.63 11.26 -12.64
N GLY A 197 18.16 10.99 -11.42
CA GLY A 197 17.75 11.99 -10.44
C GLY A 197 16.43 12.69 -10.79
N ASN A 198 15.53 12.01 -11.50
CA ASN A 198 14.18 12.50 -11.79
C ASN A 198 13.18 11.87 -10.81
N ALA A 199 12.11 12.59 -10.48
CA ALA A 199 11.02 12.04 -9.68
C ALA A 199 10.01 11.34 -10.58
N CYS A 200 9.77 10.05 -10.34
CA CYS A 200 8.96 9.18 -11.19
C CYS A 200 7.72 8.66 -10.43
N LEU A 201 6.57 8.63 -11.09
CA LEU A 201 5.29 8.24 -10.49
C LEU A 201 5.20 6.72 -10.30
N GLY A 202 5.26 6.26 -9.05
CA GLY A 202 5.08 4.87 -8.62
C GLY A 202 3.62 4.42 -8.48
N ILE A 203 2.72 5.09 -9.21
CA ILE A 203 1.33 4.68 -9.42
C ILE A 203 1.19 4.41 -10.91
N LEU A 204 0.78 3.21 -11.27
CA LEU A 204 0.68 2.73 -12.64
C LEU A 204 -0.77 2.48 -13.05
N ASN A 205 -1.00 2.33 -14.35
CA ASN A 205 -2.30 1.97 -14.87
C ASN A 205 -2.57 0.47 -14.66
N GLY A 206 -3.61 0.15 -13.88
CA GLY A 206 -3.97 -1.22 -13.57
C GLY A 206 -4.41 -2.04 -14.79
N THR A 207 -4.96 -1.40 -15.83
CA THR A 207 -5.41 -2.14 -17.03
C THR A 207 -4.25 -2.80 -17.77
N ASP A 208 -3.05 -2.22 -17.69
CA ASP A 208 -1.87 -2.72 -18.39
C ASP A 208 -1.37 -4.05 -17.80
N VAL A 209 -1.85 -4.39 -16.60
CA VAL A 209 -1.53 -5.64 -15.87
C VAL A 209 -2.79 -6.45 -15.53
N GLY A 210 -3.93 -6.17 -16.17
CA GLY A 210 -5.18 -6.90 -15.98
C GLY A 210 -5.99 -6.54 -14.72
N LEU A 211 -5.60 -5.49 -13.99
CA LEU A 211 -6.32 -4.95 -12.83
C LEU A 211 -7.33 -3.87 -13.25
N ASN A 212 -8.42 -4.30 -13.90
CA ASN A 212 -9.35 -3.37 -14.55
C ASN A 212 -10.30 -2.64 -13.60
N ASN A 213 -10.68 -3.26 -12.48
CA ASN A 213 -11.83 -2.82 -11.67
C ASN A 213 -11.49 -2.46 -10.22
N VAL A 214 -10.21 -2.50 -9.84
CA VAL A 214 -9.77 -2.29 -8.45
C VAL A 214 -8.61 -1.30 -8.42
N ASN A 215 -8.54 -0.51 -7.35
CA ASN A 215 -7.38 0.32 -7.06
C ASN A 215 -6.53 -0.41 -6.03
N MET A 216 -5.34 -0.83 -6.44
CA MET A 216 -4.41 -1.59 -5.62
C MET A 216 -3.38 -0.65 -4.99
N ILE A 217 -3.27 -0.72 -3.66
CA ILE A 217 -2.25 -0.07 -2.86
C ILE A 217 -1.10 -1.08 -2.70
N GLY A 218 -0.01 -0.82 -3.41
CA GLY A 218 1.23 -1.59 -3.29
C GLY A 218 2.17 -1.07 -2.21
N ASP A 219 3.30 -1.74 -2.03
CA ASP A 219 4.30 -1.51 -0.99
C ASP A 219 4.72 -0.05 -0.90
N ILE A 220 5.01 0.60 -2.03
CA ILE A 220 5.39 2.02 -2.08
C ILE A 220 4.41 2.92 -1.30
N SER A 221 3.11 2.66 -1.39
CA SER A 221 2.06 3.45 -0.74
C SER A 221 1.82 3.04 0.72
N MET A 222 2.35 1.89 1.13
CA MET A 222 2.27 1.34 2.49
C MET A 222 3.52 1.64 3.33
N GLN A 223 4.57 2.21 2.74
CA GLN A 223 5.81 2.55 3.44
C GLN A 223 5.56 3.49 4.64
N ASP A 224 6.30 3.23 5.73
CA ASP A 224 6.22 3.97 7.00
C ASP A 224 4.79 4.02 7.59
N LYS A 225 4.04 2.94 7.38
CA LYS A 225 2.74 2.71 7.97
C LYS A 225 2.68 1.33 8.61
N LEU A 226 2.22 1.29 9.85
CA LEU A 226 1.80 0.07 10.50
C LEU A 226 0.41 -0.30 9.96
N LEU A 227 0.31 -1.30 9.11
CA LEU A 227 -0.96 -1.86 8.65
C LEU A 227 -1.35 -3.06 9.49
N VAL A 228 -2.61 -3.13 9.87
CA VAL A 228 -3.17 -4.21 10.69
C VAL A 228 -4.43 -4.75 10.04
N TYR A 229 -4.53 -6.07 9.97
CA TYR A 229 -5.68 -6.77 9.40
C TYR A 229 -6.28 -7.63 10.51
N ASP A 230 -7.43 -7.18 11.02
CA ASP A 230 -8.18 -7.89 12.05
C ASP A 230 -9.29 -8.72 11.38
N ASN A 231 -9.02 -10.01 11.16
CA ASN A 231 -10.00 -10.92 10.55
C ASN A 231 -11.11 -11.30 11.53
N GLU A 232 -10.95 -11.09 12.83
CA GLU A 232 -12.03 -11.36 13.80
C GLU A 232 -13.10 -10.26 13.70
N LYS A 233 -12.67 -9.01 13.50
CA LYS A 233 -13.57 -7.85 13.35
C LYS A 233 -13.86 -7.46 11.91
N GLN A 234 -13.24 -8.12 10.93
CA GLN A 234 -13.36 -7.80 9.51
C GLN A 234 -13.01 -6.33 9.24
N SER A 235 -11.86 -5.88 9.75
CA SER A 235 -11.40 -4.48 9.62
C SER A 235 -9.92 -4.38 9.28
N ILE A 236 -9.59 -3.36 8.48
CA ILE A 236 -8.21 -2.98 8.17
C ILE A 236 -7.92 -1.69 8.93
N GLY A 237 -6.77 -1.65 9.57
CA GLY A 237 -6.29 -0.55 10.37
C GLY A 237 -4.95 -0.05 9.88
N TRP A 238 -4.68 1.24 10.08
CA TRP A 238 -3.37 1.80 9.83
C TRP A 238 -3.00 2.92 10.79
N ALA A 239 -1.70 3.13 10.97
CA ALA A 239 -1.12 4.30 11.62
C ALA A 239 0.21 4.65 10.96
N ALA A 240 0.58 5.92 10.96
CA ALA A 240 1.95 6.31 10.62
C ALA A 240 2.91 5.72 11.67
N ALA A 241 4.01 5.11 11.21
CA ALA A 241 4.97 4.45 12.08
C ALA A 241 6.38 4.55 11.50
N ASN A 242 7.38 4.51 12.37
CA ASN A 242 8.76 4.29 11.94
C ASN A 242 9.00 2.79 11.83
N CYS A 243 8.97 2.24 10.61
CA CYS A 243 9.05 0.79 10.40
C CYS A 243 10.45 0.19 10.63
N GLU A 244 11.47 1.03 10.82
CA GLU A 244 12.82 0.60 11.22
C GLU A 244 12.89 0.29 12.74
N GLN A 245 11.89 0.72 13.52
CA GLN A 245 11.77 0.39 14.94
C GLN A 245 10.77 -0.73 15.15
N HIS A 246 11.22 -1.86 15.67
CA HIS A 246 10.32 -2.96 16.03
C HIS A 246 9.30 -2.54 17.09
N LEU A 247 8.12 -3.17 17.05
CA LEU A 247 7.11 -3.03 18.09
C LEU A 247 7.77 -3.32 19.45
N ARG A 248 7.67 -2.36 20.38
CA ARG A 248 8.03 -2.62 21.77
C ARG A 248 7.03 -3.64 22.29
N SER A 249 7.50 -4.84 22.60
CA SER A 249 6.73 -5.78 23.41
C SER A 249 6.34 -5.05 24.69
N SER A 250 5.04 -4.86 24.91
CA SER A 250 4.52 -4.69 26.26
C SER A 250 4.90 -5.99 26.97
N SER A 251 5.86 -5.91 27.90
CA SER A 251 6.12 -7.00 28.83
C SER A 251 4.81 -7.32 29.54
N MET A 252 4.28 -8.52 29.32
CA MET A 252 3.33 -9.13 30.24
C MET A 252 4.05 -9.53 31.52
#